data_AF-X0Y4E0-F1
#
_entry.id   AF-X0Y4E0-F1
#
_cell.length_a   1.000
_cell.length_b   1.000
_cell.length_c   1.000
_cell.angle_alpha   90.00
_cell.angle_beta   90.00
_cell.angle_gamma   90.00
#
_symmetry.space_group_name_H-M   'P 1'
#
loop_
_entity.id
_entity.type
_entity.pdbx_description
1 polymer ?
#
loop_
_entity_poly.entity_id
_entity_poly.type
_entity_poly.pdbx_seq_one_letter_code
_entity_poly.pdbx_strand_id
1 'polypeptide(L)'
;MAAVESNRSRFFNKFAIVVVLILTVIYLTPLYWIGSTAFKPRSVATTVPPTVFFKPEVTPFVKLFTKRVQLRKAVSKEKYEKAKWYERS
;
A
#
# COMPACT_ATOMS: atom_id res chain seq x y z
N MET A 1 -7.07 -6.14 -45.46
CA MET A 1 -8.16 -7.12 -45.62
C MET A 1 -8.92 -7.19 -44.31
N ALA A 2 -10.19 -6.77 -44.27
CA ALA A 2 -11.03 -6.96 -43.09
C ALA A 2 -11.41 -8.44 -43.04
N ALA A 3 -10.78 -9.20 -42.13
CA ALA A 3 -11.20 -10.57 -41.87
C ALA A 3 -12.66 -10.54 -41.40
N VAL A 4 -13.55 -11.28 -42.06
CA VAL A 4 -14.93 -11.44 -41.63
C VAL A 4 -14.92 -12.30 -40.38
N GLU A 5 -14.72 -11.67 -39.22
CA GLU A 5 -14.78 -12.36 -37.94
C GLU A 5 -16.19 -12.88 -37.70
N SER A 6 -16.32 -14.18 -37.42
CA SER A 6 -17.61 -14.76 -37.06
C SER A 6 -18.14 -14.10 -35.78
N ASN A 7 -19.47 -13.96 -35.68
CA ASN A 7 -20.11 -13.41 -34.46
C ASN A 7 -19.69 -14.15 -33.19
N ARG A 8 -19.40 -15.46 -33.31
CA ARG A 8 -18.85 -16.30 -32.25
C ARG A 8 -17.47 -15.82 -31.80
N SER A 9 -16.55 -15.57 -32.73
CA SER A 9 -15.20 -15.06 -32.42
C SER A 9 -15.24 -13.69 -31.72
N ARG A 10 -16.08 -12.77 -32.20
CA ARG A 10 -16.25 -11.44 -31.57
C ARG A 10 -16.77 -11.52 -30.14
N PHE A 11 -17.70 -12.44 -29.86
CA PHE A 11 -18.23 -12.65 -28.52
C PHE A 11 -17.15 -13.20 -27.57
N PHE A 12 -16.42 -14.24 -27.99
CA PHE A 12 -15.33 -14.81 -27.18
C PHE A 12 -14.22 -13.80 -26.91
N ASN A 13 -13.87 -12.95 -27.89
CA ASN A 13 -12.88 -11.89 -27.71
C ASN A 13 -13.32 -10.88 -26.63
N LYS A 14 -14.57 -10.42 -26.68
CA LYS A 14 -15.13 -9.51 -25.66
C LYS A 14 -15.18 -10.16 -24.28
N PHE A 15 -15.61 -11.42 -24.22
CA PHE A 15 -15.63 -12.18 -22.97
C PHE A 15 -14.23 -12.34 -22.39
N ALA A 16 -13.25 -12.71 -23.21
CA ALA A 16 -11.85 -12.83 -22.79
C ALA A 16 -11.30 -11.51 -22.24
N ILE A 17 -11.59 -10.37 -22.88
CA ILE A 17 -11.21 -9.04 -22.38
C ILE A 17 -11.78 -8.80 -20.98
N VAL A 18 -13.07 -9.05 -20.77
CA VAL A 18 -13.72 -8.87 -19.46
C VAL A 18 -13.09 -9.78 -18.41
N VAL A 19 -12.84 -11.04 -18.74
CA VAL A 19 -12.18 -11.99 -17.83
C VAL A 19 -10.78 -11.51 -17.46
N VAL A 20 -9.98 -11.07 -18.43
CA VAL A 20 -8.63 -10.53 -18.18
C VAL A 20 -8.70 -9.32 -17.26
N LEU A 21 -9.61 -8.37 -17.50
CA LEU A 21 -9.76 -7.19 -16.64
C LEU A 21 -10.13 -7.55 -15.19
N ILE A 22 -11.04 -8.51 -15.00
CA ILE A 22 -11.41 -9.00 -13.66
C ILE A 22 -10.20 -9.62 -12.97
N LEU A 23 -9.48 -10.51 -13.67
CA LEU A 23 -8.27 -11.13 -13.13
C LEU A 23 -7.22 -10.07 -12.79
N THR A 24 -7.01 -9.07 -13.63
CA THR A 24 -6.11 -7.95 -13.34
C THR A 24 -6.48 -7.25 -12.04
N VAL A 25 -7.75 -6.90 -11.81
CA VAL A 25 -8.19 -6.26 -10.55
C VAL A 25 -7.94 -7.16 -9.34
N ILE A 26 -8.24 -8.46 -9.45
CA ILE A 26 -7.98 -9.44 -8.39
C ILE A 26 -6.49 -9.50 -8.07
N TYR A 27 -5.62 -9.62 -9.08
CA TYR A 27 -4.18 -9.68 -8.89
C TYR A 27 -3.58 -8.37 -8.36
N LEU A 28 -4.17 -7.21 -8.66
CA LEU A 28 -3.73 -5.93 -8.13
C LEU A 28 -4.21 -5.66 -6.69
N THR A 29 -5.21 -6.38 -6.19
CA THR A 29 -5.74 -6.23 -4.83
C THR A 29 -4.66 -6.36 -3.74
N PRO A 30 -3.79 -7.40 -3.71
CA PRO A 30 -2.72 -7.48 -2.72
C PRO A 30 -1.68 -6.36 -2.84
N LEU A 31 -1.38 -5.88 -4.06
CA LEU A 31 -0.47 -4.75 -4.27
C LEU A 31 -1.08 -3.46 -3.70
N TYR A 32 -2.36 -3.23 -3.96
CA TYR A 32 -3.10 -2.11 -3.37
C TYR A 32 -3.11 -2.19 -1.83
N TRP A 33 -3.29 -3.38 -1.26
CA TRP A 33 -3.24 -3.58 0.17
C TRP A 33 -1.87 -3.23 0.77
N ILE A 34 -0.78 -3.73 0.17
CA ILE A 34 0.59 -3.43 0.63
C ILE A 34 0.87 -1.93 0.46
N GLY A 35 0.52 -1.35 -0.70
CA GLY A 35 0.72 0.06 -0.99
C GLY A 35 -0.02 0.97 -0.02
N SER A 36 -1.30 0.68 0.28
CA SER A 36 -2.08 1.45 1.25
C SER A 36 -1.55 1.30 2.68
N THR A 37 -1.23 0.08 3.11
CA THR A 37 -0.73 -0.20 4.47
C THR A 37 0.66 0.37 4.74
N ALA A 38 1.46 0.63 3.70
CA ALA A 38 2.73 1.33 3.83
C ALA A 38 2.59 2.76 4.41
N PHE A 39 1.41 3.38 4.28
CA PHE A 39 1.08 4.70 4.85
C PHE A 39 0.31 4.62 6.18
N LYS A 40 0.16 3.43 6.75
CA LYS A 40 -0.63 3.23 7.97
C LYS A 40 0.18 3.62 9.22
N PRO A 41 -0.39 4.38 10.17
CA PRO A 41 0.27 4.66 11.44
C PRO A 41 0.51 3.38 12.25
N ARG A 42 1.64 3.30 12.97
CA ARG A 42 2.03 2.10 13.74
C ARG A 42 0.99 1.69 14.78
N SER A 43 0.33 2.66 15.42
CA SER A 43 -0.68 2.42 16.45
C SER A 43 -1.88 1.62 15.93
N VAL A 44 -2.19 1.74 14.63
CA VAL A 44 -3.32 1.05 13.99
C VAL A 44 -2.89 -0.06 13.02
N ALA A 45 -1.59 -0.27 12.83
CA ALA A 45 -1.05 -1.27 11.93
C ALA A 45 -1.22 -2.72 12.44
N THR A 46 -1.26 -2.91 13.76
CA THR A 46 -1.34 -4.23 14.41
C THR A 46 -2.64 -4.44 15.18
N THR A 47 -3.69 -3.67 14.88
CA THR A 47 -4.99 -3.83 15.55
C THR A 47 -5.68 -5.11 15.07
N VAL A 48 -6.44 -5.73 15.97
CA VAL A 48 -7.35 -6.83 15.66
C VAL A 48 -8.75 -6.41 16.12
N PRO A 49 -9.75 -6.29 15.23
CA PRO A 49 -9.71 -6.50 13.78
C PRO A 49 -8.82 -5.48 13.04
N PRO A 50 -8.41 -5.78 11.78
CA PRO A 50 -7.57 -4.88 11.01
C PRO A 50 -8.30 -3.57 10.71
N THR A 51 -7.69 -2.44 11.06
CA THR A 51 -8.22 -1.11 10.75
C THR A 51 -8.05 -0.85 9.24
N VAL A 52 -9.16 -0.72 8.51
CA VAL A 52 -9.16 -0.49 7.05
C VAL A 52 -9.21 0.98 6.67
N PHE A 53 -9.83 1.83 7.49
CA PHE A 53 -9.88 3.28 7.32
C PHE A 53 -8.94 3.95 8.30
N PHE A 54 -7.96 4.70 7.81
CA PHE A 54 -6.96 5.37 8.63
C PHE A 54 -6.52 6.67 7.96
N LYS A 55 -5.99 7.60 8.75
CA LYS A 55 -5.34 8.79 8.22
C LYS A 55 -3.95 8.41 7.68
N PRO A 56 -3.66 8.62 6.37
CA PRO A 56 -2.36 8.27 5.81
C PRO A 56 -1.24 9.13 6.40
N GLU A 57 -0.09 8.49 6.65
CA GLU A 57 1.13 9.15 7.16
C GLU A 57 2.38 8.66 6.43
N VAL A 58 3.38 9.54 6.31
CA VAL A 58 4.70 9.21 5.74
C VAL A 58 5.70 8.72 6.80
N THR A 59 5.29 8.71 8.08
CA THR A 59 6.11 8.29 9.23
C THR A 59 6.78 6.92 9.04
N PRO A 60 6.11 5.88 8.48
CA PRO A 60 6.75 4.58 8.25
C PRO A 60 7.95 4.67 7.29
N PHE A 61 7.84 5.46 6.22
CA PHE A 61 8.94 5.68 5.27
C PHE A 61 10.09 6.46 5.92
N VAL A 62 9.79 7.51 6.67
CA VAL A 62 10.82 8.25 7.42
C VAL A 62 11.58 7.28 8.34
N LYS A 63 10.88 6.41 9.08
CA LYS A 63 11.53 5.42 9.95
C LYS A 63 12.39 4.44 9.16
N LEU A 64 11.93 3.98 8.00
CA LEU A 64 12.69 3.06 7.15
C LEU A 64 13.98 3.71 6.62
N PHE A 65 13.93 4.97 6.22
CA PHE A 65 15.05 5.70 5.61
C PHE A 65 15.91 6.49 6.60
N THR A 66 15.60 6.45 7.91
CA THR A 66 16.38 7.15 8.95
C THR A 66 16.84 6.20 10.07
N LYS A 67 17.92 6.56 10.77
CA LYS A 67 18.59 5.70 11.78
C LYS A 67 17.79 5.44 13.07
N ARG A 68 16.48 5.75 13.13
CA ARG A 68 15.68 5.66 14.37
C ARG A 68 15.34 4.22 14.78
N VAL A 69 15.30 3.28 13.84
CA VAL A 69 14.85 1.88 14.07
C VAL A 69 15.84 1.08 14.92
N GLN A 70 17.07 1.57 15.10
CA GLN A 70 18.14 0.88 15.83
C GLN A 70 18.45 1.50 17.21
N LEU A 71 17.66 2.45 17.70
CA LEU A 71 17.90 3.04 19.02
C LEU A 71 17.51 2.03 20.11
N ARG A 72 18.44 1.13 20.44
CA ARG A 72 18.35 0.14 21.53
C ARG A 72 18.29 0.80 22.92
N LYS A 73 18.62 2.10 23.02
CA LYS A 73 18.63 2.88 24.26
C LYS A 73 17.58 3.98 24.18
N ALA A 74 16.87 4.21 25.29
CA ALA A 74 15.93 5.31 25.41
C ALA A 74 16.64 6.65 25.11
N VAL A 75 16.07 7.43 24.20
CA VAL A 75 16.57 8.77 23.86
C VAL A 75 16.16 9.73 24.97
N SER A 76 17.08 10.55 25.46
CA SER A 76 16.77 11.57 26.47
C SER A 76 15.71 12.55 25.96
N LYS A 77 14.82 13.00 26.86
CA LYS A 77 13.72 13.91 26.53
C LYS A 77 14.21 15.18 25.82
N GLU A 78 15.34 15.74 26.26
CA GLU A 78 15.96 16.91 25.65
C GLU A 78 16.36 16.69 24.18
N LYS A 79 16.90 15.50 23.85
CA LYS A 79 17.27 15.15 22.49
C LYS A 79 16.04 14.94 21.60
N TYR A 80 14.91 14.52 22.19
CA TYR A 80 13.62 14.42 21.51
C TYR A 80 13.05 15.80 21.15
N GLU A 81 13.09 16.74 22.10
CA GLU A 81 12.59 18.12 21.89
C GLU A 81 13.42 18.89 20.85
N LYS A 82 14.72 18.61 20.75
CA LYS A 82 15.59 19.18 19.71
C LYS A 82 15.56 18.43 18.38
N ALA A 83 14.91 17.26 18.33
CA ALA A 83 14.85 16.46 17.11
C ALA A 83 14.01 17.16 16.05
N LYS A 84 14.29 16.86 14.77
CA LYS A 84 13.47 17.38 13.67
C LYS A 84 12.07 16.81 13.74
N TRP A 85 11.07 17.47 13.14
CA TRP A 85 9.67 17.04 13.20
C TRP A 85 9.48 15.55 12.86
N TYR A 86 10.21 15.07 11.84
CA TYR A 86 10.14 13.69 11.36
C TYR A 86 10.89 12.70 12.26
N GLU A 87 11.76 13.18 13.13
CA GLU A 87 12.47 12.39 14.14
C GLU A 87 11.71 12.33 15.47
N ARG A 88 10.59 13.04 15.61
CA ARG A 88 9.70 13.04 16.80
C ARG A 88 8.53 12.05 16.68
N SER A 89 8.36 11.39 15.53
CA SER A 89 7.23 10.52 15.20
C SER A 89 7.50 9.02 15.39
#